data_AF-A0A7K1B2X4-F1
#
_entry.id   AF-A0A7K1B2X4-F1
#
_cell.length_a   1.000
_cell.length_b   1.000
_cell.length_c   1.000
_cell.angle_alpha   90.00
_cell.angle_beta   90.00
_cell.angle_gamma   90.00
#
_symmetry.space_group_name_H-M   'P 1'
#
loop_
_entity.id
_entity.type
_entity.pdbx_description
1 polymer ?
#
loop_
_entity_poly.entity_id
_entity_poly.type
_entity_poly.pdbx_seq_one_letter_code
_entity_poly.pdbx_strand_id
1 'polypeptide(L)' 'MATPLAAVLAHQGGWDEILFILGPIAVVVLLLALAKRRVDAMGRSDGDAPKDG' A
#
# COMPACT_ATOMS: atom_id res chain seq x y z
N MET A 1 -0.31 -26.92 32.56
CA MET A 1 -1.09 -25.80 32.02
C MET A 1 -0.43 -25.39 30.72
N ALA A 2 -1.10 -25.53 29.57
CA ALA A 2 -0.54 -25.15 28.28
C ALA A 2 -0.70 -23.63 28.12
N THR A 3 0.40 -22.90 28.02
CA THR A 3 0.41 -21.47 27.67
C THR A 3 -0.06 -21.33 26.21
N PRO A 4 -1.10 -20.53 25.92
CA PRO A 4 -1.52 -20.34 24.54
C PRO A 4 -0.40 -19.61 23.79
N LEU A 5 0.11 -20.22 22.71
CA LEU A 5 1.13 -19.65 21.82
C LEU A 5 0.77 -18.23 21.36
N ALA A 6 -0.53 -17.95 21.22
CA ALA A 6 -1.09 -16.63 20.90
C ALA A 6 -0.76 -15.55 21.95
N ALA A 7 -0.74 -15.90 23.25
CA ALA A 7 -0.41 -14.94 24.30
C ALA A 7 1.08 -14.57 24.27
N VAL A 8 1.98 -15.51 23.92
CA VAL A 8 3.42 -15.24 23.80
C VAL A 8 3.72 -14.35 22.58
N LEU A 9 3.04 -14.56 21.45
CA LEU A 9 3.19 -13.74 20.24
C LEU A 9 2.62 -12.32 20.40
N ALA A 10 1.59 -12.14 21.22
CA ALA A 10 1.00 -10.83 21.47
C ALA A 10 1.75 -9.99 22.51
N HIS A 11 2.72 -10.56 23.26
CA HIS A 11 3.32 -9.90 24.43
C HIS A 11 4.73 -9.31 24.24
N GLN A 12 5.43 -9.51 23.12
CA GLN A 12 6.84 -9.10 22.97
C GLN A 12 7.10 -7.99 21.93
N GLY A 13 6.08 -7.20 21.62
CA GLY A 13 6.11 -6.18 20.57
C GLY A 13 4.86 -6.34 19.72
N GLY A 14 3.72 -6.09 20.37
CA GLY A 14 2.43 -6.59 19.95
C GLY A 14 2.06 -6.24 18.50
N TRP A 15 1.09 -6.96 17.96
CA TRP A 15 0.53 -6.68 16.63
C TRP A 15 0.07 -5.23 16.46
N ASP A 16 -0.25 -4.53 17.56
CA ASP A 16 -0.60 -3.12 17.58
C ASP A 16 0.54 -2.21 17.08
N GLU A 17 1.79 -2.48 17.45
CA GLU A 17 2.95 -1.68 17.03
C GLU A 17 3.18 -1.78 15.51
N ILE A 18 3.08 -2.99 14.96
CA ILE A 18 3.17 -3.24 13.52
C ILE A 18 2.01 -2.57 12.78
N LEU A 19 0.79 -2.62 13.32
CA LEU A 19 -0.36 -1.95 12.72
C LEU A 19 -0.20 -0.43 12.72
N PHE A 20 0.34 0.15 13.79
CA PHE A 20 0.62 1.59 13.85
C PHE A 20 1.73 2.05 12.90
N ILE A 21 2.66 1.17 12.53
CA ILE A 21 3.70 1.46 11.53
C ILE A 21 3.15 1.24 10.12
N LEU A 22 2.49 0.11 9.87
CA LEU A 22 1.97 -0.25 8.55
C LEU A 22 0.79 0.63 8.12
N GLY A 23 -0.02 1.14 9.06
CA GLY A 23 -1.15 2.02 8.75
C GLY A 23 -0.73 3.27 7.97
N PRO A 24 0.15 4.13 8.51
CA PRO A 24 0.67 5.30 7.82
C PRO A 24 1.41 4.96 6.50
N ILE A 25 2.19 3.87 6.49
CA ILE A 25 2.89 3.40 5.27
C ILE A 25 1.87 3.06 4.17
N ALA A 26 0.82 2.31 4.50
CA ALA A 26 -0.22 1.93 3.56
C ALA A 26 -0.95 3.16 3.00
N VAL A 27 -1.22 4.17 3.84
CA VAL A 27 -1.81 5.44 3.39
C VAL A 27 -0.91 6.13 2.37
N VAL A 28 0.39 6.27 2.66
CA VAL A 28 1.34 6.91 1.74
C VAL A 28 1.44 6.13 0.42
N VAL A 29 1.58 4.80 0.48
CA VAL A 29 1.63 3.94 -0.71
C VAL A 29 0.36 4.08 -1.55
N LEU A 30 -0.81 4.12 -0.92
CA LEU A 30 -2.08 4.28 -1.62
C LEU A 30 -2.19 5.64 -2.32
N LEU A 31 -1.75 6.71 -1.66
CA LEU A 31 -1.72 8.05 -2.24
C LEU A 31 -0.77 8.13 -3.44
N LEU A 32 0.43 7.56 -3.31
CA LEU A 32 1.41 7.50 -4.41
C LEU A 32 0.87 6.67 -5.59
N ALA A 33 0.23 5.54 -5.32
CA ALA A 33 -0.41 4.72 -6.35
C ALA A 33 -1.53 5.47 -7.08
N LEU A 34 -2.36 6.23 -6.34
CA LEU A 34 -3.42 7.05 -6.93
C LEU A 34 -2.87 8.19 -7.79
N ALA A 35 -1.82 8.88 -7.31
CA ALA A 35 -1.14 9.92 -8.06
C ALA A 35 -0.53 9.38 -9.36
N LYS A 36 0.17 8.23 -9.29
CA LYS A 36 0.74 7.56 -10.46
C LYS A 36 -0.34 7.21 -11.50
N ARG A 37 -1.46 6.63 -11.06
CA ARG A 37 -2.58 6.28 -11.96
C ARG A 37 -3.15 7.50 -12.68
N ARG A 38 -3.24 8.65 -12.00
CA ARG A 38 -3.68 9.90 -12.62
C ARG A 38 -2.70 10.37 -13.70
N VAL A 39 -1.41 10.34 -13.42
CA VAL A 39 -0.36 10.72 -14.37
C VAL A 39 -0.38 9.81 -15.60
N ASP A 40 -0.41 8.49 -15.39
CA ASP A 40 -0.43 7.51 -16.47
C ASP A 40 -1.69 7.66 -17.36
N ALA A 41 -2.85 7.99 -16.78
CA ALA A 41 -4.09 8.24 -17.52
C ALA A 41 -4.02 9.49 -18.41
N MET A 42 -3.32 10.54 -17.96
CA MET A 42 -3.09 11.75 -18.76
C MET A 42 -2.13 11.46 -19.93
N GLY A 43 -1.06 10.69 -19.71
CA GLY A 43 -0.11 10.31 -20.76
C GLY A 43 -0.69 9.36 -21.82
N ARG A 44 -1.70 8.55 -21.49
CA ARG A 44 -2.39 7.68 -22.46
C ARG A 44 -3.23 8.46 -23.47
N SER A 45 -3.64 9.68 -23.14
CA SER A 45 -4.54 10.49 -23.97
C SER A 45 -3.80 11.26 -25.09
N ASP A 46 -2.47 11.32 -25.06
CA ASP A 46 -1.64 12.11 -25.99
C ASP A 46 -0.92 11.25 -27.05
N GLY A 47 -0.93 9.92 -26.90
CA GLY A 47 -0.10 8.99 -27.67
C GLY A 47 -0.80 8.17 -28.76
N ASP A 48 -2.11 8.30 -28.92
CA ASP A 48 -2.92 7.47 -29.85
C ASP A 48 -3.37 8.26 -31.09
N ALA A 49 -2.53 9.20 -31.55
CA ALA A 49 -2.68 9.79 -32.87
C ALA A 49 -2.30 8.72 -33.92
N PRO A 50 -3.22 8.35 -34.82
CA PRO A 50 -2.92 7.46 -35.94
C PRO A 50 -1.70 7.97 -36.71
N LYS A 51 -0.65 7.14 -36.79
CA LYS A 51 0.46 7.34 -37.71
C LYS A 51 0.15 6.55 -38.98
N ASP A 52 -0.78 7.07 -39.76
CA ASP A 52 -1.09 6.66 -41.11
C ASP A 52 -0.97 7.85 -42.06
N GLY A 53 0.02 7.78 -42.97
CA GLY A 53 0.23 8.74 -44.06
C GLY A 53 1.66 9.21 -44.22
#